data_AF-A0A538HV01-F1
#
_entry.id   AF-A0A538HV01-F1
#
_cell.length_a   1.000
_cell.length_b   1.000
_cell.length_c   1.000
_cell.angle_alpha   90.00
_cell.angle_beta   90.00
_cell.angle_gamma   90.00
#
_symmetry.space_group_name_H-M   'P 1'
#
loop_
_entity.id
_entity.type
_entity.pdbx_description
1 polymer ?
#
loop_
_entity_poly.entity_id
_entity_poly.type
_entity_poly.pdbx_seq_one_letter_code
_entity_poly.pdbx_strand_id
1 'polypeptide(L)'
;MQTSSTARASSPASSNSRSKRSRSGIRAASTWTRSLTPVIFPPRADGNHEPPREGRSVVIVSRVAVTTEREYGLFINGALVEPQSGDVRELKEPATGTALARVAMAAAQDVDRAVEAARAGLAGAWGKTPPTERSRLLHALADAMQANRKELAELEARNVGKAISSVKAELAQGIENFRFYASAIGSISGRSNPLGGSLLFYSLKEPVGVVGQIVPWNYPLMMATWKLAPALAAGCSVVLKPDPATPLTALRLAELATEVGVPEGVVNVIPGDGPTTGAHLVRHPDVDKIAFTGSTQTGGEIMRLCSDPVKRVTLELGGKSPNIVFADANIADAIPSSVWSIYYSAGQSCEARSRILVEKPLYDDFVSQFADKARALKVGDPLDAETQMGSLISTGHRDKLHRFVETGRSEGAEVVTGGEPGAGGGAFYPPTVLANVDNRMVVAQEEIFGPVVTIIPFDDEKDAIRIANDSKYGLMATVWTGDPARGHRLAARIKAGEIGINMPYTAFPGIPFGGYKQSGFGRELGLDTLELYLETKSVLVSTSPKPFNPFGL
;
A
#
# COMPACT_ATOMS: atom_id res chain seq x y z
N MET A 1 -33.12 -32.90 43.13
CA MET A 1 -32.49 -33.94 43.97
C MET A 1 -31.13 -34.23 43.36
N GLN A 2 -29.99 -34.28 44.04
CA GLN A 2 -29.53 -33.96 45.39
C GLN A 2 -27.98 -34.02 45.26
N THR A 3 -27.26 -32.92 45.50
CA THR A 3 -26.29 -32.75 46.62
C THR A 3 -25.08 -33.70 46.59
N SER A 4 -23.86 -33.17 46.40
CA SER A 4 -22.86 -32.93 47.48
C SER A 4 -21.78 -34.05 47.52
N SER A 5 -20.54 -33.93 48.01
CA SER A 5 -19.93 -33.00 48.97
C SER A 5 -18.38 -33.16 48.98
N THR A 6 -17.65 -32.06 49.26
CA THR A 6 -16.54 -31.89 50.26
C THR A 6 -15.31 -32.83 50.27
N ALA A 7 -14.10 -32.47 50.73
CA ALA A 7 -13.44 -31.22 51.15
C ALA A 7 -11.94 -31.51 51.50
N ARG A 8 -11.12 -30.45 51.41
CA ARG A 8 -10.00 -29.99 52.28
C ARG A 8 -8.98 -30.97 52.91
N ALA A 9 -7.70 -30.58 52.79
CA ALA A 9 -6.71 -30.23 53.84
C ALA A 9 -5.28 -30.39 53.26
N SER A 10 -4.17 -29.71 53.61
CA SER A 10 -3.80 -28.56 54.45
C SER A 10 -2.26 -28.40 54.28
N SER A 11 -1.77 -27.16 54.23
CA SER A 11 -0.36 -26.70 54.39
C SER A 11 0.36 -27.27 55.65
N PRO A 12 1.71 -27.22 55.84
CA PRO A 12 2.52 -25.99 55.79
C PRO A 12 4.02 -26.07 55.41
N ALA A 13 4.65 -24.90 55.46
CA ALA A 13 6.02 -24.54 55.11
C ALA A 13 7.01 -24.55 56.30
N SER A 14 8.27 -24.17 55.99
CA SER A 14 9.40 -23.75 56.86
C SER A 14 10.38 -24.86 57.29
N SER A 15 11.69 -24.68 57.49
CA SER A 15 12.70 -23.63 57.21
C SER A 15 14.10 -24.15 57.64
N ASN A 16 15.18 -23.50 57.17
CA ASN A 16 16.55 -23.42 57.74
C ASN A 16 17.45 -24.69 57.74
N SER A 17 18.79 -24.67 57.60
CA SER A 17 19.83 -23.61 57.68
C SER A 17 21.19 -24.04 57.07
N ARG A 18 21.89 -23.07 56.48
CA ARG A 18 23.36 -22.79 56.38
C ARG A 18 24.41 -23.84 56.78
N SER A 19 25.44 -23.97 55.93
CA SER A 19 26.86 -23.98 56.35
C SER A 19 27.80 -23.34 55.30
N LYS A 20 28.92 -22.77 55.74
CA LYS A 20 29.89 -21.91 55.01
C LYS A 20 31.18 -22.68 54.65
N ARG A 21 31.86 -22.29 53.55
CA ARG A 21 33.34 -22.12 53.31
C ARG A 21 33.60 -22.15 51.78
N SER A 22 33.94 -21.04 51.10
CA SER A 22 35.22 -20.29 50.97
C SER A 22 36.29 -20.88 50.02
N ARG A 23 36.45 -20.18 48.87
CA ARG A 23 37.66 -19.81 48.09
C ARG A 23 38.59 -20.88 47.46
N SER A 24 38.59 -20.87 46.12
CA SER A 24 39.75 -20.82 45.19
C SER A 24 39.18 -20.58 43.78
N GLY A 25 39.51 -19.57 42.98
CA GLY A 25 40.82 -19.00 42.68
C GLY A 25 41.37 -19.64 41.40
N ILE A 26 40.82 -19.30 40.21
CA ILE A 26 41.41 -19.68 38.92
C ILE A 26 41.57 -18.45 38.03
N ARG A 27 42.79 -18.34 37.51
CA ARG A 27 43.41 -17.23 36.80
C ARG A 27 42.86 -17.06 35.39
N ALA A 28 42.85 -15.79 34.96
CA ALA A 28 42.82 -15.40 33.57
C ALA A 28 44.11 -15.82 32.85
N ALA A 29 43.99 -16.32 31.62
CA ALA A 29 45.08 -16.41 30.67
C ALA A 29 44.57 -15.94 29.30
N SER A 30 45.42 -15.13 28.69
CA SER A 30 45.21 -14.22 27.58
C SER A 30 45.54 -14.84 26.22
N THR A 31 44.99 -14.19 25.18
CA THR A 31 45.57 -13.99 23.84
C THR A 31 45.93 -15.22 22.99
N TRP A 32 45.08 -15.49 22.00
CA TRP A 32 45.51 -16.02 20.70
C TRP A 32 44.85 -15.20 19.58
N THR A 33 45.64 -14.31 19.01
CA THR A 33 45.40 -13.69 17.70
C THR A 33 45.71 -14.73 16.62
N ARG A 34 44.74 -15.01 15.74
CA ARG A 34 45.00 -15.68 14.46
C ARG A 34 44.48 -14.79 13.34
N SER A 35 45.43 -14.30 12.54
CA SER A 35 45.21 -13.60 11.29
C SER A 35 44.60 -14.57 10.27
N LEU A 36 43.47 -14.18 9.67
CA LEU A 36 42.93 -14.81 8.47
C LEU A 36 43.58 -14.14 7.26
N THR A 37 44.41 -14.90 6.55
CA THR A 37 44.95 -14.55 5.23
C THR A 37 43.86 -14.74 4.18
N PRO A 38 43.54 -13.74 3.33
CA PRO A 38 42.64 -13.94 2.21
C PRO A 38 43.36 -14.67 1.07
N VAL A 39 42.69 -15.67 0.49
CA VAL A 39 43.13 -16.40 -0.70
C VAL A 39 43.00 -15.48 -1.91
N ILE A 40 44.15 -15.10 -2.50
CA ILE A 40 44.26 -14.31 -3.72
C ILE A 40 44.47 -15.29 -4.89
N PHE A 41 43.59 -15.27 -5.89
CA PHE A 41 43.80 -15.97 -7.16
C PHE A 41 44.73 -15.14 -8.07
N PRO A 42 45.70 -15.76 -8.78
CA PRO A 42 46.61 -15.04 -9.66
C PRO A 42 45.96 -14.70 -11.01
N PRO A 43 46.32 -13.57 -11.66
CA PRO A 43 45.88 -13.26 -13.01
C PRO A 43 46.65 -14.07 -14.05
N ARG A 44 45.95 -14.56 -15.08
CA ARG A 44 46.57 -15.10 -16.31
C ARG A 44 46.72 -13.98 -17.33
N ALA A 45 47.90 -13.91 -17.94
CA ALA A 45 48.23 -13.00 -19.02
C ALA A 45 47.99 -13.65 -20.41
N ASP A 46 47.51 -12.78 -21.30
CA ASP A 46 47.72 -12.67 -22.74
C ASP A 46 47.08 -13.67 -23.73
N GLY A 47 46.14 -13.12 -24.51
CA GLY A 47 45.66 -13.62 -25.78
C GLY A 47 45.06 -12.47 -26.60
N ASN A 48 45.72 -12.14 -27.70
CA ASN A 48 45.42 -11.07 -28.67
C ASN A 48 43.94 -10.94 -29.05
N HIS A 49 43.41 -9.70 -29.03
CA HIS A 49 42.31 -9.29 -29.90
C HIS A 49 42.41 -7.80 -30.26
N GLU A 50 42.38 -7.53 -31.58
CA GLU A 50 42.26 -6.21 -32.20
C GLU A 50 40.98 -5.46 -31.76
N PRO A 51 40.98 -4.11 -31.74
CA PRO A 51 39.81 -3.34 -31.34
C PRO A 51 38.82 -3.18 -32.51
N PRO A 52 37.50 -3.37 -32.31
CA PRO A 52 36.51 -2.86 -33.24
C PRO A 52 36.30 -1.36 -33.04
N ARG A 53 36.10 -0.71 -34.18
CA ARG A 53 35.96 0.72 -34.41
C ARG A 53 34.72 1.32 -33.73
N GLU A 54 34.90 2.57 -33.32
CA GLU A 54 33.96 3.70 -33.17
C GLU A 54 32.44 3.43 -33.20
N GLY A 55 31.79 3.90 -32.12
CA GLY A 55 30.82 4.98 -32.28
C GLY A 55 29.36 4.59 -32.50
N ARG A 56 28.73 3.94 -31.52
CA ARG A 56 27.30 4.16 -31.28
C ARG A 56 27.15 5.16 -30.14
N SER A 57 26.96 6.41 -30.52
CA SER A 57 26.48 7.48 -29.65
C SER A 57 25.16 7.03 -29.02
N VAL A 58 25.23 6.61 -27.76
CA VAL A 58 24.06 6.57 -26.90
C VAL A 58 23.68 8.02 -26.68
N VAL A 59 22.65 8.47 -27.41
CA VAL A 59 22.05 9.77 -27.17
C VAL A 59 21.35 9.67 -25.81
N ILE A 60 22.06 10.08 -24.76
CA ILE A 60 21.42 10.40 -23.48
C ILE A 60 20.65 11.69 -23.73
N VAL A 61 19.41 11.55 -24.19
CA VAL A 61 18.49 12.69 -24.26
C VAL A 61 18.15 13.04 -22.83
N SER A 62 18.84 14.03 -22.27
CA SER A 62 18.42 14.75 -21.08
C SER A 62 17.08 15.42 -21.35
N ARG A 63 15.97 14.71 -21.09
CA ARG A 63 14.60 15.26 -21.08
C ARG A 63 14.24 15.59 -19.63
N VAL A 64 14.54 16.81 -19.20
CA VAL A 64 13.86 17.43 -18.05
C VAL A 64 13.17 18.69 -18.55
N ALA A 65 11.88 18.54 -18.81
CA ALA A 65 10.82 19.53 -18.68
C ALA A 65 9.57 18.73 -18.99
N VAL A 66 8.69 18.59 -18.00
CA VAL A 66 7.36 17.98 -18.18
C VAL A 66 6.59 18.94 -19.10
N THR A 67 6.77 18.78 -20.42
CA THR A 67 6.17 19.63 -21.44
C THR A 67 4.88 19.03 -21.98
N THR A 68 3.99 19.92 -22.38
CA THR A 68 2.62 19.73 -22.91
C THR A 68 2.51 18.91 -24.20
N GLU A 69 3.56 18.21 -24.63
CA GLU A 69 3.65 17.51 -25.92
C GLU A 69 3.97 16.01 -25.81
N ARG A 70 4.13 15.46 -24.59
CA ARG A 70 4.32 14.00 -24.45
C ARG A 70 2.97 13.29 -24.66
N GLU A 71 2.92 12.46 -25.68
CA GLU A 71 1.87 11.47 -25.90
C GLU A 71 2.25 10.14 -25.26
N TYR A 72 1.30 9.53 -24.56
CA TYR A 72 1.46 8.25 -23.90
C TYR A 72 0.45 7.25 -24.45
N GLY A 73 0.95 6.17 -25.05
CA GLY A 73 0.14 5.04 -25.48
C GLY A 73 -0.26 4.13 -24.32
N LEU A 74 -1.08 3.12 -24.63
CA LEU A 74 -1.27 1.96 -23.74
C LEU A 74 0.02 1.14 -23.72
N PHE A 75 0.36 0.49 -22.61
CA PHE A 75 1.50 -0.42 -22.56
C PHE A 75 1.03 -1.87 -22.67
N ILE A 76 1.20 -2.51 -23.82
CA ILE A 76 0.73 -3.88 -24.05
C ILE A 76 1.84 -4.69 -24.72
N ASN A 77 2.11 -5.89 -24.18
CA ASN A 77 3.12 -6.80 -24.72
C ASN A 77 4.51 -6.17 -24.90
N GLY A 78 4.98 -5.42 -23.89
CA GLY A 78 6.33 -4.83 -23.90
C GLY A 78 6.49 -3.55 -24.74
N ALA A 79 5.41 -3.00 -25.31
CA ALA A 79 5.48 -1.80 -26.15
C ALA A 79 4.34 -0.81 -25.85
N LEU A 80 4.59 0.47 -26.14
CA LEU A 80 3.56 1.48 -26.22
C LEU A 80 2.75 1.32 -27.51
N VAL A 81 1.43 1.30 -27.41
CA VAL A 81 0.50 1.10 -28.53
C VAL A 81 -0.67 2.08 -28.48
N GLU A 82 -1.22 2.40 -29.63
CA GLU A 82 -2.45 3.18 -29.75
C GLU A 82 -3.68 2.40 -29.25
N PRO A 83 -4.71 3.09 -28.72
CA PRO A 83 -5.94 2.47 -28.29
C PRO A 83 -6.79 2.07 -29.50
N GLN A 84 -7.48 0.93 -29.43
CA GLN A 84 -8.33 0.46 -30.54
C GLN A 84 -9.47 1.44 -30.88
N SER A 85 -9.95 2.20 -29.89
CA SER A 85 -10.99 3.22 -30.07
C SER A 85 -10.49 4.52 -30.69
N GLY A 86 -9.17 4.77 -30.67
CA GLY A 86 -8.59 6.09 -30.94
C GLY A 86 -8.85 7.13 -29.84
N ASP A 87 -9.40 6.75 -28.67
CA ASP A 87 -9.65 7.69 -27.56
C ASP A 87 -8.32 8.13 -26.92
N VAL A 88 -7.98 9.40 -27.12
CA VAL A 88 -6.80 10.05 -26.54
C VAL A 88 -7.26 11.31 -25.81
N ARG A 89 -6.96 11.42 -24.51
CA ARG A 89 -7.42 12.52 -23.66
C ARG A 89 -6.28 13.42 -23.23
N GLU A 90 -6.54 14.72 -23.17
CA GLU A 90 -5.66 15.69 -22.53
C GLU A 90 -5.80 15.58 -21.01
N LEU A 91 -4.69 15.32 -20.33
CA LEU A 91 -4.57 15.44 -18.88
C LEU A 91 -4.17 16.87 -18.54
N LYS A 92 -4.70 17.37 -17.42
CA LYS A 92 -4.39 18.69 -16.91
C LYS A 92 -3.69 18.57 -15.56
N GLU A 93 -2.71 19.43 -15.34
CA GLU A 93 -2.08 19.55 -14.05
C GLU A 93 -3.10 20.09 -13.01
N PRO A 94 -3.33 19.40 -11.88
CA PRO A 94 -4.35 19.83 -10.93
C PRO A 94 -4.08 21.17 -10.24
N ALA A 95 -2.80 21.52 -10.06
CA ALA A 95 -2.39 22.74 -9.37
C ALA A 95 -2.56 24.01 -10.22
N THR A 96 -2.49 23.89 -11.54
CA THR A 96 -2.48 25.04 -12.47
C THR A 96 -3.66 25.04 -13.43
N GLY A 97 -4.25 23.87 -13.71
CA GLY A 97 -5.27 23.67 -14.73
C GLY A 97 -4.73 23.65 -16.16
N THR A 98 -3.41 23.75 -16.35
CA THR A 98 -2.76 23.72 -17.67
C THR A 98 -2.69 22.30 -18.23
N ALA A 99 -2.63 22.15 -19.55
CA ALA A 99 -2.37 20.86 -20.17
C ALA A 99 -1.06 20.26 -19.64
N LEU A 100 -1.04 18.94 -19.43
CA LEU A 100 0.09 18.19 -18.89
C LEU A 100 0.62 17.17 -19.89
N ALA A 101 -0.26 16.32 -20.42
CA ALA A 101 0.07 15.24 -21.35
C ALA A 101 -1.17 14.81 -22.15
N ARG A 102 -0.96 14.04 -23.23
CA ARG A 102 -2.03 13.35 -23.95
C ARG A 102 -1.89 11.85 -23.73
N VAL A 103 -2.96 11.16 -23.36
CA VAL A 103 -2.91 9.74 -22.98
C VAL A 103 -3.99 8.93 -23.66
N ALA A 104 -3.61 7.79 -24.22
CA ALA A 104 -4.50 6.78 -24.76
C ALA A 104 -5.38 6.15 -23.67
N MET A 105 -6.66 5.95 -23.99
CA MET A 105 -7.65 5.34 -23.10
C MET A 105 -8.13 4.02 -23.71
N ALA A 106 -7.92 2.93 -22.99
CA ALA A 106 -8.23 1.58 -23.40
C ALA A 106 -9.74 1.36 -23.51
N ALA A 107 -10.18 0.77 -24.61
CA ALA A 107 -11.52 0.20 -24.75
C ALA A 107 -11.56 -1.28 -24.31
N ALA A 108 -12.72 -1.92 -24.41
CA ALA A 108 -12.87 -3.34 -24.08
C ALA A 108 -11.92 -4.23 -24.93
N GLN A 109 -11.73 -3.90 -26.21
CA GLN A 109 -10.84 -4.64 -27.11
C GLN A 109 -9.37 -4.54 -26.69
N ASP A 110 -8.96 -3.42 -26.08
CA ASP A 110 -7.61 -3.27 -25.55
C ASP A 110 -7.40 -4.10 -24.28
N VAL A 111 -8.44 -4.26 -23.48
CA VAL A 111 -8.42 -5.19 -22.33
C VAL A 111 -8.24 -6.62 -22.83
N ASP A 112 -8.98 -7.04 -23.86
CA ASP A 112 -8.87 -8.39 -24.44
C ASP A 112 -7.43 -8.66 -24.92
N ARG A 113 -6.85 -7.69 -25.67
CA ARG A 113 -5.45 -7.75 -26.14
C ARG A 113 -4.44 -7.84 -24.99
N ALA A 114 -4.65 -7.05 -23.92
CA ALA A 114 -3.77 -7.05 -22.76
C ALA A 114 -3.85 -8.37 -21.97
N VAL A 115 -5.05 -8.95 -21.85
CA VAL A 115 -5.25 -10.24 -21.19
C VAL A 115 -4.67 -11.38 -22.04
N GLU A 116 -4.84 -11.35 -23.36
CA GLU A 116 -4.21 -12.31 -24.27
C GLU A 116 -2.68 -12.28 -24.13
N ALA A 117 -2.07 -11.08 -24.15
CA ALA A 117 -0.64 -10.92 -23.91
C ALA A 117 -0.21 -11.43 -22.53
N ALA A 118 -1.00 -11.17 -21.48
CA ALA A 118 -0.74 -11.68 -20.13
C ALA A 118 -0.79 -13.20 -20.06
N ARG A 119 -1.76 -13.84 -20.74
CA ARG A 119 -1.86 -15.29 -20.83
C ARG A 119 -0.68 -15.89 -21.60
N ALA A 120 -0.31 -15.29 -22.73
CA ALA A 120 0.83 -15.72 -23.53
C ALA A 120 2.15 -15.61 -22.75
N GLY A 121 2.37 -14.49 -22.05
CA GLY A 121 3.54 -14.31 -21.19
C GLY A 121 3.63 -15.37 -20.09
N LEU A 122 2.51 -15.66 -19.42
CA LEU A 122 2.43 -16.68 -18.38
C LEU A 122 2.67 -18.09 -18.90
N ALA A 123 2.09 -18.47 -20.05
CA ALA A 123 2.32 -19.77 -20.68
C ALA A 123 3.73 -19.92 -21.28
N GLY A 124 4.38 -18.78 -21.57
CA GLY A 124 5.70 -18.68 -22.17
C GLY A 124 6.86 -18.80 -21.17
N ALA A 125 7.86 -17.92 -21.35
CA ALA A 125 9.09 -17.96 -20.55
C ALA A 125 8.82 -17.61 -19.08
N TRP A 126 7.93 -16.66 -18.80
CA TRP A 126 7.70 -16.15 -17.44
C TRP A 126 7.19 -17.21 -16.47
N GLY A 127 6.22 -18.03 -16.88
CA GLY A 127 5.69 -19.12 -16.05
C GLY A 127 6.74 -20.19 -15.70
N LYS A 128 7.87 -20.22 -16.42
CA LYS A 128 9.01 -21.12 -16.18
C LYS A 128 10.19 -20.43 -15.51
N THR A 129 10.16 -19.10 -15.37
CA THR A 129 11.23 -18.32 -14.75
C THR A 129 11.39 -18.72 -13.29
N PRO A 130 12.55 -19.25 -12.87
CA PRO A 130 12.76 -19.69 -11.49
C PRO A 130 12.59 -18.52 -10.49
N PRO A 131 12.19 -18.79 -9.24
CA PRO A 131 12.02 -17.76 -8.22
C PRO A 131 13.26 -16.86 -8.03
N THR A 132 14.46 -17.44 -8.11
CA THR A 132 15.73 -16.70 -8.01
C THR A 132 15.93 -15.70 -9.14
N GLU A 133 15.46 -16.00 -10.34
CA GLU A 133 15.56 -15.08 -11.48
C GLU A 133 14.50 -13.98 -11.40
N ARG A 134 13.27 -14.31 -10.96
CA ARG A 134 12.25 -13.29 -10.66
C ARG A 134 12.74 -12.30 -9.59
N SER A 135 13.42 -12.80 -8.55
CA SER A 135 14.05 -11.97 -7.52
C SER A 135 15.07 -10.98 -8.11
N ARG A 136 15.95 -11.43 -9.02
CA ARG A 136 16.92 -10.55 -9.70
C ARG A 136 16.23 -9.45 -10.52
N LEU A 137 15.20 -9.80 -11.28
CA LEU A 137 14.44 -8.84 -12.09
C LEU A 137 13.74 -7.79 -11.23
N LEU A 138 13.15 -8.17 -10.10
CA LEU A 138 12.51 -7.22 -9.18
C LEU A 138 13.54 -6.30 -8.49
N HIS A 139 14.72 -6.82 -8.14
CA HIS A 139 15.81 -5.97 -7.66
C HIS A 139 16.30 -4.99 -8.75
N ALA A 140 16.45 -5.46 -9.99
CA ALA A 140 16.83 -4.61 -11.12
C ALA A 140 15.78 -3.53 -11.40
N LEU A 141 14.49 -3.85 -11.29
CA LEU A 141 13.41 -2.85 -11.42
C LEU A 141 13.47 -1.79 -10.31
N ALA A 142 13.75 -2.21 -9.07
CA ALA A 142 13.97 -1.28 -7.96
C ALA A 142 15.18 -0.36 -8.23
N ASP A 143 16.29 -0.90 -8.77
CA ASP A 143 17.46 -0.12 -9.19
C ASP A 143 17.12 0.87 -10.31
N ALA A 144 16.33 0.46 -11.30
CA ALA A 144 15.90 1.31 -12.41
C ALA A 144 15.00 2.46 -11.93
N MET A 145 14.05 2.19 -11.02
CA MET A 145 13.26 3.23 -10.37
C MET A 145 14.14 4.21 -9.58
N GLN A 146 15.12 3.70 -8.82
CA GLN A 146 16.06 4.53 -8.07
C GLN A 146 16.90 5.41 -9.00
N ALA A 147 17.35 4.87 -10.14
CA ALA A 147 18.12 5.62 -11.15
C ALA A 147 17.28 6.73 -11.80
N ASN A 148 15.98 6.48 -12.04
CA ASN A 148 15.05 7.42 -12.67
C ASN A 148 14.24 8.25 -11.65
N ARG A 149 14.63 8.25 -10.37
CA ARG A 149 13.81 8.81 -9.28
C ARG A 149 13.43 10.28 -9.43
N LYS A 150 14.28 11.09 -10.07
CA LYS A 150 14.01 12.51 -10.30
C LYS A 150 12.86 12.68 -11.30
N GLU A 151 12.94 11.97 -12.44
CA GLU A 151 11.88 11.98 -13.45
C GLU A 151 10.56 11.49 -12.84
N LEU A 152 10.58 10.34 -12.17
CA LEU A 152 9.38 9.74 -11.57
C LEU A 152 8.73 10.68 -10.55
N ALA A 153 9.52 11.34 -9.70
CA ALA A 153 8.99 12.23 -8.68
C ALA A 153 8.39 13.52 -9.27
N GLU A 154 9.04 14.14 -10.25
CA GLU A 154 8.51 15.33 -10.92
C GLU A 154 7.23 15.00 -11.70
N LEU A 155 7.22 13.85 -12.39
CA LEU A 155 6.06 13.37 -13.13
C LEU A 155 4.87 13.10 -12.19
N GLU A 156 5.07 12.37 -11.09
CA GLU A 156 4.00 12.07 -10.13
C GLU A 156 3.47 13.34 -9.45
N ALA A 157 4.36 14.26 -9.04
CA ALA A 157 3.96 15.50 -8.36
C ALA A 157 3.06 16.37 -9.24
N ARG A 158 3.40 16.53 -10.52
CA ARG A 158 2.58 17.29 -11.49
C ARG A 158 1.31 16.54 -11.89
N ASN A 159 1.37 15.22 -12.03
CA ASN A 159 0.24 14.37 -12.40
C ASN A 159 -0.85 14.33 -11.31
N VAL A 160 -0.48 14.32 -10.03
CA VAL A 160 -1.43 14.22 -8.90
C VAL A 160 -1.68 15.55 -8.20
N GLY A 161 -0.75 16.51 -8.29
CA GLY A 161 -0.80 17.80 -7.60
C GLY A 161 -0.20 17.78 -6.19
N LYS A 162 0.65 16.80 -5.85
CA LYS A 162 1.22 16.65 -4.50
C LYS A 162 2.55 17.36 -4.32
N ALA A 163 2.81 17.83 -3.10
CA ALA A 163 4.13 18.31 -2.70
C ALA A 163 5.23 17.29 -3.01
N ILE A 164 6.31 17.74 -3.66
CA ILE A 164 7.42 16.90 -4.12
C ILE A 164 8.10 16.14 -2.96
N SER A 165 8.07 16.70 -1.75
CA SER A 165 8.56 16.05 -0.53
C SER A 165 7.75 14.79 -0.20
N SER A 166 6.42 14.83 -0.37
CA SER A 166 5.53 13.69 -0.16
C SER A 166 5.79 12.61 -1.20
N VAL A 167 5.85 13.00 -2.48
CA VAL A 167 6.12 12.09 -3.60
C VAL A 167 7.48 11.39 -3.46
N LYS A 168 8.52 12.09 -3.01
CA LYS A 168 9.83 11.46 -2.76
C LYS A 168 9.76 10.34 -1.73
N ALA A 169 8.96 10.50 -0.68
CA ALA A 169 8.75 9.45 0.32
C ALA A 169 7.96 8.26 -0.27
N GLU A 170 6.90 8.53 -1.03
CA GLU A 170 6.08 7.52 -1.72
C GLU A 170 6.92 6.69 -2.72
N LEU A 171 7.78 7.37 -3.47
CA LEU A 171 8.68 6.72 -4.42
C LEU A 171 9.72 5.85 -3.70
N ALA A 172 10.30 6.34 -2.60
CA ALA A 172 11.23 5.55 -1.79
C ALA A 172 10.56 4.27 -1.27
N GLN A 173 9.32 4.36 -0.78
CA GLN A 173 8.53 3.20 -0.38
C GLN A 173 8.23 2.26 -1.57
N GLY A 174 7.89 2.80 -2.74
CA GLY A 174 7.64 2.00 -3.95
C GLY A 174 8.86 1.20 -4.40
N ILE A 175 10.07 1.78 -4.26
CA ILE A 175 11.34 1.08 -4.49
C ILE A 175 11.53 -0.04 -3.45
N GLU A 176 11.28 0.24 -2.18
CA GLU A 176 11.39 -0.74 -1.11
C GLU A 176 10.38 -1.89 -1.23
N ASN A 177 9.19 -1.66 -1.81
CA ASN A 177 8.24 -2.73 -2.09
C ASN A 177 8.83 -3.79 -3.02
N PHE A 178 9.47 -3.37 -4.12
CA PHE A 178 10.15 -4.30 -5.02
C PHE A 178 11.33 -5.01 -4.33
N ARG A 179 12.14 -4.28 -3.54
CA ARG A 179 13.24 -4.87 -2.74
C ARG A 179 12.75 -5.94 -1.77
N PHE A 180 11.68 -5.61 -1.04
CA PHE A 180 11.07 -6.49 -0.04
C PHE A 180 10.57 -7.77 -0.70
N TYR A 181 9.73 -7.67 -1.73
CA TYR A 181 9.19 -8.87 -2.38
C TYR A 181 10.23 -9.65 -3.16
N ALA A 182 11.23 -9.00 -3.78
CA ALA A 182 12.37 -9.68 -4.37
C ALA A 182 13.10 -10.58 -3.35
N SER A 183 13.24 -10.10 -2.12
CA SER A 183 13.87 -10.85 -1.03
C SER A 183 12.93 -11.90 -0.43
N ALA A 184 11.64 -11.57 -0.31
CA ALA A 184 10.61 -12.41 0.30
C ALA A 184 10.20 -13.61 -0.57
N ILE A 185 10.55 -13.64 -1.86
CA ILE A 185 10.28 -14.78 -2.76
C ILE A 185 10.76 -16.11 -2.14
N GLY A 186 11.90 -16.10 -1.44
CA GLY A 186 12.45 -17.30 -0.79
C GLY A 186 11.57 -17.87 0.33
N SER A 187 10.59 -17.11 0.83
CA SER A 187 9.62 -17.57 1.83
C SER A 187 8.48 -18.42 1.24
N ILE A 188 8.28 -18.36 -0.09
CA ILE A 188 7.24 -19.14 -0.77
C ILE A 188 7.54 -20.63 -0.61
N SER A 189 6.72 -21.31 0.17
CA SER A 189 6.94 -22.71 0.52
C SER A 189 5.64 -23.49 0.65
N GLY A 190 5.70 -24.76 0.23
CA GLY A 190 4.68 -25.75 0.52
C GLY A 190 4.80 -26.31 1.94
N ARG A 191 3.91 -27.23 2.29
CA ARG A 191 3.90 -27.95 3.56
C ARG A 191 3.89 -29.44 3.32
N SER A 192 4.48 -30.19 4.24
CA SER A 192 4.36 -31.65 4.32
C SER A 192 4.09 -32.01 5.78
N ASN A 193 3.07 -32.81 6.01
CA ASN A 193 2.67 -33.29 7.32
C ASN A 193 2.63 -34.83 7.30
N PRO A 194 3.05 -35.52 8.39
CA PRO A 194 2.98 -36.97 8.45
C PRO A 194 1.54 -37.48 8.36
N LEU A 195 1.26 -38.40 7.43
CA LEU A 195 -0.02 -39.12 7.32
C LEU A 195 0.04 -40.55 7.91
N GLY A 196 1.23 -41.12 8.02
CA GLY A 196 1.44 -42.50 8.44
C GLY A 196 1.33 -43.52 7.30
N GLY A 197 1.81 -44.74 7.54
CA GLY A 197 1.84 -45.80 6.55
C GLY A 197 2.68 -45.44 5.31
N SER A 198 2.22 -45.87 4.13
CA SER A 198 2.86 -45.59 2.84
C SER A 198 2.20 -44.41 2.12
N LEU A 199 1.82 -43.36 2.85
CA LEU A 199 1.22 -42.16 2.29
C LEU A 199 2.14 -40.95 2.52
N LEU A 200 2.42 -40.22 1.45
CA LEU A 200 3.15 -38.96 1.46
C LEU A 200 2.20 -37.84 1.02
N PHE A 201 2.21 -36.74 1.78
CA PHE A 201 1.57 -35.49 1.40
C PHE A 201 2.62 -34.38 1.27
N TYR A 202 2.51 -33.59 0.21
CA TYR A 202 3.15 -32.29 0.13
C TYR A 202 2.25 -31.31 -0.63
N SER A 203 2.37 -30.02 -0.34
CA SER A 203 1.73 -28.97 -1.13
C SER A 203 2.72 -28.23 -2.03
N LEU A 204 2.22 -27.76 -3.16
CA LEU A 204 2.92 -26.86 -4.08
C LEU A 204 2.28 -25.47 -4.01
N LYS A 205 3.07 -24.44 -4.29
CA LYS A 205 2.63 -23.05 -4.43
C LYS A 205 2.81 -22.63 -5.89
N GLU A 206 1.71 -22.34 -6.56
CA GLU A 206 1.69 -21.95 -7.98
C GLU A 206 1.14 -20.52 -8.11
N PRO A 207 1.52 -19.71 -9.09
CA PRO A 207 0.88 -18.41 -9.30
C PRO A 207 -0.62 -18.60 -9.57
N VAL A 208 -1.46 -17.68 -9.07
CA VAL A 208 -2.91 -17.72 -9.38
C VAL A 208 -3.21 -17.54 -10.87
N GLY A 209 -2.29 -16.91 -11.61
CA GLY A 209 -2.32 -16.78 -13.07
C GLY A 209 -2.29 -15.32 -13.54
N VAL A 210 -3.26 -14.91 -14.35
CA VAL A 210 -3.41 -13.51 -14.83
C VAL A 210 -4.19 -12.71 -13.80
N VAL A 211 -3.63 -11.56 -13.39
CA VAL A 211 -4.25 -10.69 -12.40
C VAL A 211 -4.64 -9.35 -13.00
N GLY A 212 -5.91 -8.97 -12.84
CA GLY A 212 -6.38 -7.62 -13.07
C GLY A 212 -6.13 -6.74 -11.85
N GLN A 213 -5.26 -5.74 -11.97
CA GLN A 213 -4.94 -4.82 -10.89
C GLN A 213 -5.55 -3.45 -11.21
N ILE A 214 -6.38 -2.91 -10.33
CA ILE A 214 -7.03 -1.61 -10.53
C ILE A 214 -6.61 -0.70 -9.38
N VAL A 215 -5.92 0.40 -9.73
CA VAL A 215 -5.28 1.30 -8.75
C VAL A 215 -5.85 2.72 -8.83
N PRO A 216 -5.94 3.43 -7.69
CA PRO A 216 -6.56 4.74 -7.59
C PRO A 216 -5.61 5.87 -8.02
N TRP A 217 -6.16 7.07 -8.13
CA TRP A 217 -5.43 8.27 -8.55
C TRP A 217 -4.58 8.92 -7.46
N ASN A 218 -4.83 8.59 -6.19
CA ASN A 218 -4.25 9.34 -5.09
C ASN A 218 -2.80 8.94 -4.78
N TYR A 219 -2.36 7.73 -5.10
CA TYR A 219 -0.96 7.31 -5.01
C TYR A 219 -0.60 6.41 -6.21
N PRO A 220 -0.64 6.91 -7.47
CA PRO A 220 -0.62 6.07 -8.67
C PRO A 220 0.58 5.12 -8.74
N LEU A 221 1.80 5.64 -8.60
CA LEU A 221 3.03 4.85 -8.67
C LEU A 221 3.13 3.89 -7.49
N MET A 222 2.90 4.40 -6.29
CA MET A 222 3.03 3.60 -5.06
C MET A 222 2.01 2.45 -5.03
N MET A 223 0.73 2.71 -5.34
CA MET A 223 -0.30 1.66 -5.41
C MET A 223 -0.04 0.65 -6.52
N ALA A 224 0.53 1.08 -7.65
CA ALA A 224 1.00 0.14 -8.68
C ALA A 224 2.09 -0.78 -8.09
N THR A 225 3.06 -0.25 -7.34
CA THR A 225 4.12 -1.09 -6.72
C THR A 225 3.58 -2.05 -5.65
N TRP A 226 2.58 -1.64 -4.86
CA TRP A 226 1.95 -2.48 -3.82
C TRP A 226 1.37 -3.77 -4.41
N LYS A 227 0.90 -3.71 -5.66
CA LYS A 227 0.25 -4.83 -6.35
C LYS A 227 1.19 -5.54 -7.32
N LEU A 228 1.98 -4.81 -8.10
CA LEU A 228 2.89 -5.41 -9.08
C LEU A 228 4.00 -6.23 -8.40
N ALA A 229 4.63 -5.69 -7.35
CA ALA A 229 5.75 -6.37 -6.69
C ALA A 229 5.41 -7.78 -6.17
N PRO A 230 4.34 -7.99 -5.37
CA PRO A 230 3.97 -9.33 -4.91
C PRO A 230 3.45 -10.24 -6.03
N ALA A 231 2.73 -9.70 -7.02
CA ALA A 231 2.22 -10.49 -8.14
C ALA A 231 3.36 -11.07 -9.00
N LEU A 232 4.34 -10.23 -9.35
CA LEU A 232 5.52 -10.67 -10.10
C LEU A 232 6.39 -11.62 -9.28
N ALA A 233 6.53 -11.38 -7.97
CA ALA A 233 7.22 -12.30 -7.07
C ALA A 233 6.60 -13.70 -7.05
N ALA A 234 5.27 -13.76 -6.95
CA ALA A 234 4.50 -15.01 -7.04
C ALA A 234 4.58 -15.69 -8.42
N GLY A 235 4.98 -14.95 -9.47
CA GLY A 235 5.07 -15.46 -10.85
C GLY A 235 3.79 -15.26 -11.67
N CYS A 236 2.90 -14.36 -11.26
CA CYS A 236 1.73 -13.97 -12.03
C CYS A 236 2.14 -13.06 -13.21
N SER A 237 1.29 -12.98 -14.23
CA SER A 237 1.28 -11.87 -15.19
C SER A 237 0.13 -10.92 -14.86
N VAL A 238 0.27 -9.65 -15.26
CA VAL A 238 -0.57 -8.56 -14.78
C VAL A 238 -1.13 -7.71 -15.92
N VAL A 239 -2.40 -7.38 -15.78
CA VAL A 239 -3.05 -6.27 -16.49
C VAL A 239 -3.40 -5.19 -15.45
N LEU A 240 -2.64 -4.10 -15.43
CA LEU A 240 -2.80 -2.97 -14.53
C LEU A 240 -3.64 -1.87 -15.19
N LYS A 241 -4.72 -1.46 -14.53
CA LYS A 241 -5.63 -0.40 -14.94
C LYS A 241 -5.49 0.76 -13.96
N PRO A 242 -4.61 1.75 -14.22
CA PRO A 242 -4.53 2.95 -13.40
C PRO A 242 -5.73 3.87 -13.62
N ASP A 243 -6.03 4.72 -12.65
CA ASP A 243 -7.05 5.77 -12.83
C ASP A 243 -6.73 6.64 -14.06
N PRO A 244 -7.71 6.94 -14.93
CA PRO A 244 -7.47 7.69 -16.17
C PRO A 244 -7.00 9.12 -15.91
N ALA A 245 -7.19 9.68 -14.70
CA ALA A 245 -6.70 11.01 -14.37
C ALA A 245 -5.18 11.05 -14.13
N THR A 246 -4.57 9.92 -13.73
CA THR A 246 -3.17 9.88 -13.26
C THR A 246 -2.34 8.68 -13.74
N PRO A 247 -2.35 8.29 -15.03
CA PRO A 247 -1.69 7.07 -15.50
C PRO A 247 -0.16 7.17 -15.69
N LEU A 248 0.41 8.37 -15.71
CA LEU A 248 1.72 8.65 -16.31
C LEU A 248 2.87 7.84 -15.71
N THR A 249 2.93 7.74 -14.38
CA THR A 249 4.00 7.00 -13.69
C THR A 249 3.81 5.50 -13.71
N ALA A 250 2.57 5.00 -13.78
CA ALA A 250 2.30 3.58 -13.98
C ALA A 250 2.75 3.11 -15.37
N LEU A 251 2.55 3.95 -16.41
CA LEU A 251 3.07 3.70 -17.74
C LEU A 251 4.61 3.72 -17.76
N ARG A 252 5.23 4.73 -17.14
CA ARG A 252 6.70 4.80 -17.03
C ARG A 252 7.29 3.59 -16.29
N LEU A 253 6.62 3.10 -15.24
CA LEU A 253 7.03 1.90 -14.51
C LEU A 253 7.03 0.65 -15.41
N ALA A 254 6.09 0.52 -16.35
CA ALA A 254 6.02 -0.62 -17.26
C ALA A 254 7.13 -0.60 -18.32
N GLU A 255 7.50 0.59 -18.82
CA GLU A 255 8.69 0.76 -19.66
C GLU A 255 9.95 0.33 -18.91
N LEU A 256 10.13 0.81 -17.67
CA LEU A 256 11.27 0.42 -16.82
C LEU A 256 11.32 -1.09 -16.58
N ALA A 257 10.17 -1.75 -16.40
CA ALA A 257 10.10 -3.21 -16.27
C ALA A 257 10.67 -3.92 -17.51
N THR A 258 10.35 -3.41 -18.70
CA THR A 258 10.87 -3.97 -19.96
C THR A 258 12.36 -3.65 -20.14
N GLU A 259 12.80 -2.44 -19.79
CA GLU A 259 14.23 -2.05 -19.83
C GLU A 259 15.11 -2.98 -19.00
N VAL A 260 14.62 -3.51 -17.87
CA VAL A 260 15.35 -4.45 -17.01
C VAL A 260 15.16 -5.93 -17.38
N GLY A 261 14.41 -6.22 -18.45
CA GLY A 261 14.24 -7.57 -18.99
C GLY A 261 13.06 -8.37 -18.42
N VAL A 262 12.06 -7.72 -17.81
CA VAL A 262 10.77 -8.39 -17.57
C VAL A 262 10.18 -8.81 -18.93
N PRO A 263 9.81 -10.09 -19.14
CA PRO A 263 9.37 -10.54 -20.47
C PRO A 263 8.11 -9.83 -20.98
N GLU A 264 8.00 -9.75 -22.30
CA GLU A 264 6.80 -9.21 -22.97
C GLU A 264 5.52 -9.90 -22.49
N GLY A 265 4.47 -9.10 -22.31
CA GLY A 265 3.15 -9.57 -21.87
C GLY A 265 3.05 -9.80 -20.36
N VAL A 266 4.15 -9.84 -19.60
CA VAL A 266 4.08 -10.05 -18.14
C VAL A 266 3.48 -8.84 -17.41
N VAL A 267 3.79 -7.63 -17.86
CA VAL A 267 3.21 -6.38 -17.35
C VAL A 267 2.54 -5.65 -18.51
N ASN A 268 1.24 -5.40 -18.38
CA ASN A 268 0.45 -4.60 -19.32
C ASN A 268 -0.24 -3.49 -18.53
N VAL A 269 -0.23 -2.26 -19.04
CA VAL A 269 -0.83 -1.08 -18.39
C VAL A 269 -1.81 -0.42 -19.34
N ILE A 270 -3.07 -0.39 -18.93
CA ILE A 270 -4.20 0.06 -19.74
C ILE A 270 -5.02 1.13 -18.98
N PRO A 271 -4.63 2.42 -19.04
CA PRO A 271 -5.47 3.50 -18.55
C PRO A 271 -6.85 3.45 -19.22
N GLY A 272 -7.92 3.77 -18.51
CA GLY A 272 -9.27 3.77 -19.08
C GLY A 272 -10.35 3.95 -18.03
N ASP A 273 -11.62 4.09 -18.41
CA ASP A 273 -12.68 4.39 -17.45
C ASP A 273 -13.09 3.18 -16.61
N GLY A 274 -13.51 3.42 -15.36
CA GLY A 274 -13.96 2.37 -14.45
C GLY A 274 -15.18 1.58 -14.98
N PRO A 275 -16.29 2.25 -15.36
CA PRO A 275 -17.53 1.57 -15.79
C PRO A 275 -17.41 0.77 -17.09
N THR A 276 -16.43 1.06 -17.94
CA THR A 276 -16.21 0.37 -19.22
C THR A 276 -14.99 -0.53 -19.14
N THR A 277 -13.77 0.03 -19.23
CA THR A 277 -12.49 -0.69 -19.22
C THR A 277 -12.31 -1.51 -17.95
N GLY A 278 -12.53 -0.90 -16.79
CA GLY A 278 -12.38 -1.57 -15.48
C GLY A 278 -13.39 -2.70 -15.30
N ALA A 279 -14.67 -2.44 -15.59
CA ALA A 279 -15.73 -3.45 -15.47
C ALA A 279 -15.54 -4.61 -16.45
N HIS A 280 -15.03 -4.35 -17.66
CA HIS A 280 -14.69 -5.39 -18.63
C HIS A 280 -13.52 -6.26 -18.13
N LEU A 281 -12.45 -5.65 -17.62
CA LEU A 281 -11.33 -6.37 -17.00
C LEU A 281 -11.79 -7.27 -15.84
N VAL A 282 -12.71 -6.77 -15.00
CA VAL A 282 -13.27 -7.54 -13.88
C VAL A 282 -14.09 -8.73 -14.36
N ARG A 283 -14.85 -8.59 -15.45
CA ARG A 283 -15.69 -9.67 -16.00
C ARG A 283 -14.92 -10.64 -16.90
N HIS A 284 -13.75 -10.25 -17.40
CA HIS A 284 -13.01 -11.04 -18.39
C HIS A 284 -12.80 -12.49 -17.89
N PRO A 285 -13.12 -13.51 -18.72
CA PRO A 285 -13.07 -14.92 -18.31
C PRO A 285 -11.63 -15.37 -18.05
N ASP A 286 -10.67 -14.87 -18.83
CA ASP A 286 -9.26 -15.18 -18.68
C ASP A 286 -8.51 -14.27 -17.69
N VAL A 287 -9.18 -13.75 -16.66
CA VAL A 287 -8.53 -13.13 -15.50
C VAL A 287 -8.82 -14.00 -14.27
N ASP A 288 -7.81 -14.37 -13.50
CA ASP A 288 -7.96 -15.32 -12.37
C ASP A 288 -8.23 -14.63 -11.03
N LYS A 289 -7.81 -13.36 -10.92
CA LYS A 289 -7.90 -12.56 -9.70
C LYS A 289 -8.04 -11.07 -10.03
N ILE A 290 -8.81 -10.37 -9.20
CA ILE A 290 -8.82 -8.90 -9.12
C ILE A 290 -8.16 -8.43 -7.82
N ALA A 291 -7.28 -7.43 -7.92
CA ALA A 291 -6.82 -6.65 -6.78
C ALA A 291 -7.22 -5.18 -7.01
N PHE A 292 -8.12 -4.67 -6.19
CA PHE A 292 -8.67 -3.32 -6.33
C PHE A 292 -8.33 -2.47 -5.10
N THR A 293 -7.88 -1.26 -5.36
CA THR A 293 -7.84 -0.19 -4.36
C THR A 293 -8.67 0.99 -4.84
N GLY A 294 -9.57 1.51 -4.00
CA GLY A 294 -10.39 2.67 -4.35
C GLY A 294 -11.59 2.87 -3.42
N SER A 295 -12.67 3.48 -3.93
CA SER A 295 -13.84 3.80 -3.09
C SER A 295 -14.60 2.54 -2.66
N THR A 296 -15.22 2.58 -1.48
CA THR A 296 -16.06 1.48 -0.98
C THR A 296 -17.22 1.16 -1.91
N GLN A 297 -17.83 2.17 -2.52
CA GLN A 297 -18.92 1.99 -3.48
C GLN A 297 -18.45 1.19 -4.71
N THR A 298 -17.32 1.58 -5.30
CA THR A 298 -16.73 0.87 -6.44
C THR A 298 -16.27 -0.54 -6.05
N GLY A 299 -15.71 -0.72 -4.84
CA GLY A 299 -15.33 -2.02 -4.33
C GLY A 299 -16.51 -3.00 -4.21
N GLY A 300 -17.66 -2.51 -3.74
CA GLY A 300 -18.90 -3.29 -3.71
C GLY A 300 -19.38 -3.72 -5.09
N GLU A 301 -19.28 -2.81 -6.08
CA GLU A 301 -19.60 -3.12 -7.47
C GLU A 301 -18.64 -4.17 -8.05
N ILE A 302 -17.33 -4.02 -7.84
CA ILE A 302 -16.33 -5.00 -8.28
C ILE A 302 -16.60 -6.37 -7.67
N MET A 303 -16.92 -6.43 -6.38
CA MET A 303 -17.28 -7.68 -5.71
C MET A 303 -18.51 -8.34 -6.36
N ARG A 304 -19.53 -7.54 -6.73
CA ARG A 304 -20.70 -8.03 -7.47
C ARG A 304 -20.30 -8.59 -8.83
N LEU A 305 -19.45 -7.89 -9.59
CA LEU A 305 -18.97 -8.36 -10.89
C LEU A 305 -18.09 -9.61 -10.80
N CYS A 306 -17.33 -9.76 -9.72
CA CYS A 306 -16.55 -10.97 -9.45
C CYS A 306 -17.41 -12.18 -9.08
N SER A 307 -18.68 -12.00 -8.68
CA SER A 307 -19.52 -13.10 -8.21
C SER A 307 -19.94 -14.06 -9.33
N ASP A 308 -20.24 -13.56 -10.54
CA ASP A 308 -20.63 -14.38 -11.69
C ASP A 308 -19.52 -15.37 -12.11
N PRO A 309 -18.25 -14.96 -12.28
CA PRO A 309 -17.14 -15.88 -12.58
C PRO A 309 -16.52 -16.53 -11.33
N VAL A 310 -17.01 -16.24 -10.12
CA VAL A 310 -16.41 -16.67 -8.83
C VAL A 310 -14.91 -16.31 -8.74
N LYS A 311 -14.59 -15.07 -9.11
CA LYS A 311 -13.21 -14.59 -9.22
C LYS A 311 -12.66 -14.19 -7.84
N ARG A 312 -11.39 -14.54 -7.57
CA ARG A 312 -10.68 -14.11 -6.35
C ARG A 312 -10.60 -12.59 -6.35
N VAL A 313 -10.90 -11.95 -5.21
CA VAL A 313 -10.84 -10.50 -5.08
C VAL A 313 -10.16 -10.08 -3.79
N THR A 314 -9.31 -9.06 -3.88
CA THR A 314 -8.76 -8.32 -2.74
C THR A 314 -9.24 -6.88 -2.87
N LEU A 315 -9.77 -6.33 -1.77
CA LEU A 315 -10.34 -4.98 -1.74
C LEU A 315 -9.65 -4.17 -0.65
N GLU A 316 -8.97 -3.10 -1.07
CA GLU A 316 -8.45 -2.06 -0.19
C GLU A 316 -9.28 -0.80 -0.39
N LEU A 317 -10.10 -0.44 0.59
CA LEU A 317 -11.13 0.59 0.44
C LEU A 317 -10.90 1.77 1.38
N GLY A 318 -11.76 2.78 1.27
CA GLY A 318 -11.68 4.01 2.05
C GLY A 318 -11.83 3.82 3.57
N GLY A 319 -11.64 4.92 4.28
CA GLY A 319 -11.62 4.95 5.74
C GLY A 319 -12.19 6.21 6.37
N LYS A 320 -12.42 6.12 7.69
CA LYS A 320 -12.71 7.26 8.58
C LYS A 320 -11.90 7.13 9.87
N SER A 321 -10.58 7.05 9.68
CA SER A 321 -9.61 6.62 10.68
C SER A 321 -9.61 7.53 11.90
N PRO A 322 -9.89 7.00 13.11
CA PRO A 322 -9.84 7.78 14.33
C PRO A 322 -8.40 8.05 14.77
N ASN A 323 -8.16 9.26 15.27
CA ASN A 323 -6.91 9.67 15.90
C ASN A 323 -7.19 10.13 17.33
N ILE A 324 -6.88 9.28 18.29
CA ILE A 324 -7.34 9.39 19.67
C ILE A 324 -6.22 10.02 20.50
N VAL A 325 -6.52 11.13 21.16
CA VAL A 325 -5.57 11.90 21.97
C VAL A 325 -6.08 12.00 23.40
N PHE A 326 -5.40 11.29 24.32
CA PHE A 326 -5.66 11.38 25.75
C PHE A 326 -4.99 12.62 26.35
N ALA A 327 -5.53 13.11 27.48
CA ALA A 327 -5.01 14.27 28.21
C ALA A 327 -3.58 14.06 28.75
N ASP A 328 -3.17 12.80 28.93
CA ASP A 328 -1.80 12.44 29.32
C ASP A 328 -0.83 12.26 28.14
N ALA A 329 -1.27 12.50 26.90
CA ALA A 329 -0.43 12.40 25.73
C ALA A 329 0.66 13.49 25.70
N ASN A 330 1.79 13.19 25.05
CA ASN A 330 2.78 14.21 24.72
C ASN A 330 2.24 15.12 23.59
N ILE A 331 1.62 16.23 23.96
CA ILE A 331 0.97 17.16 23.01
C ILE A 331 1.95 17.82 22.05
N ALA A 332 3.21 17.99 22.47
CA ALA A 332 4.26 18.55 21.63
C ALA A 332 4.58 17.66 20.42
N ASP A 333 4.30 16.36 20.50
CA ASP A 333 4.41 15.40 19.40
C ASP A 333 3.05 15.12 18.76
N ALA A 334 2.01 14.87 19.58
CA ALA A 334 0.70 14.48 19.09
C ALA A 334 0.08 15.52 18.13
N ILE A 335 0.17 16.83 18.40
CA ILE A 335 -0.43 17.84 17.52
C ILE A 335 0.30 17.92 16.16
N PRO A 336 1.62 18.17 16.06
CA PRO A 336 2.30 18.18 14.77
C PRO A 336 2.11 16.89 13.97
N SER A 337 2.18 15.75 14.64
CA SER A 337 1.96 14.43 14.05
C SER A 337 0.53 14.26 13.54
N SER A 338 -0.47 14.77 14.26
CA SER A 338 -1.88 14.76 13.84
C SER A 338 -2.13 15.68 12.65
N VAL A 339 -1.50 16.86 12.61
CA VAL A 339 -1.57 17.80 11.48
C VAL A 339 -1.00 17.14 10.22
N TRP A 340 0.21 16.59 10.31
CA TRP A 340 0.83 15.86 9.20
C TRP A 340 -0.08 14.71 8.72
N SER A 341 -0.65 13.97 9.67
CA SER A 341 -1.47 12.78 9.42
C SER A 341 -2.78 12.98 8.65
N ILE A 342 -3.31 14.21 8.61
CA ILE A 342 -4.51 14.55 7.82
C ILE A 342 -4.18 15.43 6.62
N TYR A 343 -3.12 16.24 6.67
CA TYR A 343 -2.80 17.16 5.57
C TYR A 343 -1.70 16.65 4.63
N TYR A 344 -1.01 15.57 4.99
CA TYR A 344 -0.13 14.84 4.06
C TYR A 344 -0.92 14.46 2.79
N SER A 345 -0.33 14.73 1.62
CA SER A 345 -1.01 14.54 0.32
C SER A 345 -2.37 15.25 0.21
N ALA A 346 -2.53 16.40 0.88
CA ALA A 346 -3.78 17.16 0.98
C ALA A 346 -4.96 16.32 1.50
N GLY A 347 -4.71 15.35 2.39
CA GLY A 347 -5.75 14.50 2.98
C GLY A 347 -6.41 13.51 2.01
N GLN A 348 -5.87 13.36 0.80
CA GLN A 348 -6.32 12.40 -0.21
C GLN A 348 -5.74 11.01 0.08
N SER A 349 -5.93 10.52 1.31
CA SER A 349 -5.41 9.23 1.77
C SER A 349 -6.51 8.41 2.43
N CYS A 350 -6.60 7.13 2.10
CA CYS A 350 -7.60 6.21 2.65
C CYS A 350 -7.45 6.05 4.18
N GLU A 351 -6.22 6.13 4.66
CA GLU A 351 -5.86 6.02 6.07
C GLU A 351 -5.78 7.38 6.77
N ALA A 352 -6.15 8.48 6.11
CA ALA A 352 -6.07 9.82 6.68
C ALA A 352 -6.79 9.88 8.02
N ARG A 353 -6.10 10.44 9.03
CA ARG A 353 -6.60 10.60 10.41
C ARG A 353 -7.61 11.75 10.49
N SER A 354 -8.70 11.63 9.74
CA SER A 354 -9.69 12.68 9.48
C SER A 354 -10.73 12.86 10.59
N ARG A 355 -10.70 12.00 11.61
CA ARG A 355 -11.56 12.09 12.80
C ARG A 355 -10.71 12.04 14.07
N ILE A 356 -10.39 13.20 14.60
CA ILE A 356 -9.62 13.32 15.85
C ILE A 356 -10.58 13.24 17.04
N LEU A 357 -10.28 12.36 17.98
CA LEU A 357 -10.99 12.23 19.25
C LEU A 357 -10.08 12.77 20.35
N VAL A 358 -10.53 13.76 21.13
CA VAL A 358 -9.71 14.40 22.17
C VAL A 358 -10.39 14.31 23.54
N GLU A 359 -9.63 13.94 24.58
CA GLU A 359 -10.18 13.86 25.94
C GLU A 359 -10.57 15.27 26.43
N LYS A 360 -11.78 15.41 27.00
CA LYS A 360 -12.39 16.72 27.32
C LYS A 360 -11.47 17.74 28.01
N PRO A 361 -10.64 17.39 29.03
CA PRO A 361 -9.78 18.36 29.70
C PRO A 361 -8.76 19.06 28.78
N LEU A 362 -8.48 18.49 27.61
CA LEU A 362 -7.50 18.97 26.64
C LEU A 362 -8.17 19.63 25.40
N TYR A 363 -9.50 19.54 25.27
CA TYR A 363 -10.20 19.81 24.01
C TYR A 363 -9.93 21.21 23.44
N ASP A 364 -10.22 22.27 24.21
CA ASP A 364 -10.12 23.65 23.73
C ASP A 364 -8.68 24.02 23.34
N ASP A 365 -7.72 23.68 24.20
CA ASP A 365 -6.29 23.90 23.96
C ASP A 365 -5.79 23.15 22.72
N PHE A 366 -6.26 21.91 22.52
CA PHE A 366 -5.91 21.12 21.35
C PHE A 366 -6.48 21.72 20.07
N VAL A 367 -7.77 22.08 20.06
CA VAL A 367 -8.43 22.68 18.90
C VAL A 367 -7.71 23.95 18.47
N SER A 368 -7.40 24.84 19.42
CA SER A 368 -6.68 26.09 19.15
C SER A 368 -5.30 25.83 18.56
N GLN A 369 -4.47 25.02 19.22
CA GLN A 369 -3.10 24.75 18.78
C GLN A 369 -3.04 23.97 17.46
N PHE A 370 -3.99 23.06 17.24
CA PHE A 370 -4.11 22.32 15.98
C PHE A 370 -4.46 23.28 14.83
N ALA A 371 -5.43 24.18 15.03
CA ALA A 371 -5.83 25.17 14.04
C ALA A 371 -4.68 26.14 13.71
N ASP A 372 -3.88 26.55 14.69
CA ASP A 372 -2.68 27.37 14.46
C ASP A 372 -1.67 26.68 13.55
N LYS A 373 -1.37 25.41 13.82
CA LYS A 373 -0.45 24.63 12.97
C LYS A 373 -1.03 24.36 11.59
N ALA A 374 -2.33 24.12 11.48
CA ALA A 374 -3.01 23.95 10.19
C ALA A 374 -2.92 25.23 9.35
N ARG A 375 -3.13 26.41 9.93
CA ARG A 375 -2.96 27.71 9.26
C ARG A 375 -1.54 27.98 8.79
N ALA A 376 -0.56 27.48 9.52
CA ALA A 376 0.85 27.70 9.21
C ALA A 376 1.39 26.82 8.07
N LEU A 377 0.62 25.84 7.58
CA LEU A 377 1.07 24.98 6.48
C LEU A 377 1.23 25.77 5.19
N LYS A 378 2.38 25.58 4.54
CA LYS A 378 2.67 26.16 3.22
C LYS A 378 1.96 25.36 2.13
N VAL A 379 0.90 25.93 1.56
CA VAL A 379 0.13 25.38 0.45
C VAL A 379 0.56 26.06 -0.84
N GLY A 380 0.93 25.30 -1.89
CA GLY A 380 1.49 25.92 -3.09
C GLY A 380 1.80 24.95 -4.22
N ASP A 381 2.69 25.39 -5.12
CA ASP A 381 3.14 24.60 -6.28
C ASP A 381 3.72 23.25 -5.79
N PRO A 382 3.24 22.12 -6.35
CA PRO A 382 3.78 20.79 -6.09
C PRO A 382 5.32 20.67 -6.12
N LEU A 383 6.01 21.40 -6.99
CA LEU A 383 7.46 21.32 -7.16
C LEU A 383 8.26 22.32 -6.33
N ASP A 384 7.62 23.28 -5.66
CA ASP A 384 8.32 24.15 -4.72
C ASP A 384 8.80 23.32 -3.51
N ALA A 385 10.08 23.43 -3.18
CA ALA A 385 10.71 22.68 -2.10
C ALA A 385 10.14 23.06 -0.72
N GLU A 386 9.58 24.27 -0.58
CA GLU A 386 8.97 24.75 0.65
C GLU A 386 7.49 24.36 0.78
N THR A 387 6.86 23.87 -0.29
CA THR A 387 5.47 23.40 -0.25
C THR A 387 5.34 22.18 0.66
N GLN A 388 4.46 22.29 1.65
CA GLN A 388 4.13 21.20 2.58
C GLN A 388 2.86 20.47 2.16
N MET A 389 1.93 21.17 1.50
CA MET A 389 0.68 20.60 0.98
C MET A 389 0.42 21.10 -0.44
N GLY A 390 0.17 20.18 -1.36
CA GLY A 390 -0.17 20.52 -2.74
C GLY A 390 -1.67 20.77 -2.97
N SER A 391 -2.11 20.67 -4.22
CA SER A 391 -3.53 20.76 -4.60
C SER A 391 -4.25 19.42 -4.38
N LEU A 392 -5.58 19.45 -4.47
CA LEU A 392 -6.38 18.26 -4.74
C LEU A 392 -6.19 17.81 -6.20
N ILE A 393 -6.67 16.61 -6.53
CA ILE A 393 -6.55 16.01 -7.86
C ILE A 393 -7.38 16.73 -8.94
N SER A 394 -8.49 17.39 -8.57
CA SER A 394 -9.34 18.10 -9.52
C SER A 394 -10.25 19.12 -8.83
N THR A 395 -10.71 20.10 -9.60
CA THR A 395 -11.72 21.06 -9.15
C THR A 395 -13.05 20.38 -8.83
N GLY A 396 -13.43 19.34 -9.58
CA GLY A 396 -14.62 18.54 -9.26
C GLY A 396 -14.54 17.85 -7.89
N HIS A 397 -13.37 17.33 -7.52
CA HIS A 397 -13.14 16.75 -6.19
C HIS A 397 -13.14 17.83 -5.09
N ARG A 398 -12.52 19.00 -5.35
CA ARG A 398 -12.57 20.18 -4.48
C ARG A 398 -14.01 20.61 -4.18
N ASP A 399 -14.86 20.72 -5.20
CA ASP A 399 -16.24 21.17 -5.05
C ASP A 399 -17.09 20.12 -4.32
N LYS A 400 -16.81 18.82 -4.51
CA LYS A 400 -17.42 17.75 -3.71
C LYS A 400 -17.05 17.86 -2.23
N LEU A 401 -15.78 18.11 -1.93
CA LEU A 401 -15.30 18.31 -0.58
C LEU A 401 -15.93 19.54 0.08
N HIS A 402 -16.03 20.66 -0.65
CA HIS A 402 -16.64 21.87 -0.12
C HIS A 402 -18.10 21.63 0.32
N ARG A 403 -18.87 20.83 -0.44
CA ARG A 403 -20.24 20.43 -0.03
C ARG A 403 -20.27 19.66 1.30
N PHE A 404 -19.25 18.86 1.62
CA PHE A 404 -19.17 18.23 2.94
C PHE A 404 -18.95 19.26 4.05
N VAL A 405 -18.11 20.26 3.81
CA VAL A 405 -17.88 21.35 4.79
C VAL A 405 -19.16 22.15 5.03
N GLU A 406 -19.89 22.50 3.97
CA GLU A 406 -21.20 23.17 4.09
C GLU A 406 -22.23 22.30 4.84
N THR A 407 -22.22 20.99 4.58
CA THR A 407 -23.06 20.05 5.34
C THR A 407 -22.68 20.09 6.83
N GLY A 408 -21.40 20.02 7.16
CA GLY A 408 -20.92 20.14 8.54
C GLY A 408 -21.37 21.44 9.22
N ARG A 409 -21.25 22.59 8.53
CA ARG A 409 -21.77 23.88 9.03
C ARG A 409 -23.26 23.82 9.33
N SER A 410 -24.04 23.25 8.40
CA SER A 410 -25.50 23.13 8.56
C SER A 410 -25.91 22.18 9.70
N GLU A 411 -25.08 21.21 10.04
CA GLU A 411 -25.28 20.27 11.15
C GLU A 411 -24.77 20.82 12.50
N GLY A 412 -24.16 22.00 12.51
CA GLY A 412 -23.71 22.70 13.72
C GLY A 412 -22.22 22.56 14.04
N ALA A 413 -21.41 22.00 13.13
CA ALA A 413 -19.96 22.02 13.27
C ALA A 413 -19.41 23.44 13.11
N GLU A 414 -18.42 23.78 13.92
CA GLU A 414 -17.73 25.06 13.84
C GLU A 414 -16.52 24.96 12.90
N VAL A 415 -16.42 25.87 11.92
CA VAL A 415 -15.23 25.99 11.08
C VAL A 415 -14.22 26.91 11.77
N VAL A 416 -13.20 26.33 12.40
CA VAL A 416 -12.18 27.07 13.16
C VAL A 416 -11.13 27.70 12.23
N THR A 417 -10.80 27.01 11.13
CA THR A 417 -9.93 27.53 10.07
C THR A 417 -10.23 26.87 8.73
N GLY A 418 -9.88 27.54 7.64
CA GLY A 418 -10.11 27.06 6.28
C GLY A 418 -11.59 27.12 5.91
N GLY A 419 -12.08 26.05 5.28
CA GLY A 419 -13.50 25.86 4.98
C GLY A 419 -14.01 26.48 3.69
N GLU A 420 -13.17 27.22 2.96
CA GLU A 420 -13.49 27.79 1.65
C GLU A 420 -12.53 27.27 0.58
N PRO A 421 -12.96 27.08 -0.67
CA PRO A 421 -12.06 26.79 -1.79
C PRO A 421 -10.93 27.82 -1.88
N GLY A 422 -9.71 27.37 -2.23
CA GLY A 422 -8.58 28.27 -2.42
C GLY A 422 -8.80 29.23 -3.59
N ALA A 423 -8.24 30.45 -3.50
CA ALA A 423 -8.27 31.41 -4.59
C ALA A 423 -7.40 30.95 -5.78
N GLY A 424 -7.83 31.24 -7.01
CA GLY A 424 -7.08 30.93 -8.24
C GLY A 424 -7.67 29.78 -9.07
N GLY A 425 -6.95 29.37 -10.11
CA GLY A 425 -7.42 28.37 -11.09
C GLY A 425 -7.18 26.91 -10.70
N GLY A 426 -6.27 26.66 -9.75
CA GLY A 426 -5.92 25.31 -9.30
C GLY A 426 -6.96 24.65 -8.38
N ALA A 427 -6.86 23.34 -8.22
CA ALA A 427 -7.70 22.54 -7.32
C ALA A 427 -7.28 22.67 -5.84
N PHE A 428 -6.97 23.87 -5.36
CA PHE A 428 -6.53 24.09 -3.97
C PHE A 428 -7.70 24.13 -2.99
N TYR A 429 -7.50 23.52 -1.82
CA TYR A 429 -8.38 23.64 -0.66
C TYR A 429 -7.52 23.79 0.59
N PRO A 430 -7.66 24.87 1.38
CA PRO A 430 -6.83 25.11 2.54
C PRO A 430 -7.08 24.07 3.65
N PRO A 431 -6.09 23.81 4.53
CA PRO A 431 -6.27 22.98 5.71
C PRO A 431 -7.47 23.46 6.53
N THR A 432 -8.44 22.57 6.73
CA THR A 432 -9.74 22.91 7.30
C THR A 432 -10.01 22.11 8.58
N VAL A 433 -10.40 22.82 9.63
CA VAL A 433 -10.69 22.24 10.96
C VAL A 433 -12.15 22.46 11.30
N LEU A 434 -12.87 21.36 11.50
CA LEU A 434 -14.23 21.34 12.02
C LEU A 434 -14.21 20.93 13.50
N ALA A 435 -14.53 21.85 14.39
CA ALA A 435 -14.67 21.61 15.83
C ALA A 435 -16.16 21.48 16.21
N ASN A 436 -16.42 21.15 17.47
CA ASN A 436 -17.75 20.93 18.03
C ASN A 436 -18.57 19.90 17.24
N VAL A 437 -17.87 18.89 16.69
CA VAL A 437 -18.48 17.84 15.86
C VAL A 437 -19.06 16.74 16.75
N ASP A 438 -20.31 16.37 16.50
CA ASP A 438 -20.93 15.16 17.05
C ASP A 438 -20.65 13.99 16.09
N ASN A 439 -20.39 12.79 16.63
CA ASN A 439 -20.04 11.64 15.79
C ASN A 439 -21.15 11.22 14.82
N ARG A 440 -22.40 11.63 15.02
CA ARG A 440 -23.54 11.35 14.13
C ARG A 440 -23.57 12.25 12.89
N MET A 441 -22.81 13.35 12.88
CA MET A 441 -22.72 14.26 11.74
C MET A 441 -22.14 13.55 10.51
N VAL A 442 -22.58 13.94 9.32
CA VAL A 442 -22.11 13.36 8.05
C VAL A 442 -20.59 13.51 7.92
N VAL A 443 -20.05 14.66 8.32
CA VAL A 443 -18.59 14.92 8.28
C VAL A 443 -17.78 14.01 9.22
N ALA A 444 -18.41 13.41 10.23
CA ALA A 444 -17.78 12.42 11.12
C ALA A 444 -17.94 10.98 10.64
N GLN A 445 -18.94 10.69 9.80
CA GLN A 445 -19.26 9.33 9.34
C GLN A 445 -18.74 9.01 7.94
N GLU A 446 -18.73 9.99 7.04
CA GLU A 446 -18.35 9.81 5.64
C GLU A 446 -16.88 10.19 5.38
N GLU A 447 -16.30 9.51 4.39
CA GLU A 447 -14.96 9.80 3.89
C GLU A 447 -14.99 11.05 2.98
N ILE A 448 -14.38 12.14 3.45
CA ILE A 448 -14.30 13.41 2.71
C ILE A 448 -13.18 13.37 1.67
N PHE A 449 -12.08 12.69 2.00
CA PHE A 449 -10.91 12.48 1.14
C PHE A 449 -10.21 13.77 0.68
N GLY A 450 -9.99 14.70 1.62
CA GLY A 450 -9.17 15.88 1.40
C GLY A 450 -8.80 16.56 2.73
N PRO A 451 -8.32 17.81 2.73
CA PRO A 451 -7.67 18.42 3.88
C PRO A 451 -8.71 18.99 4.87
N VAL A 452 -9.62 18.13 5.34
CA VAL A 452 -10.68 18.47 6.30
C VAL A 452 -10.62 17.49 7.46
N VAL A 453 -10.44 18.01 8.67
CA VAL A 453 -10.45 17.23 9.90
C VAL A 453 -11.67 17.55 10.76
N THR A 454 -12.19 16.55 11.44
CA THR A 454 -13.21 16.71 12.49
C THR A 454 -12.59 16.47 13.86
N ILE A 455 -12.94 17.28 14.86
CA ILE A 455 -12.45 17.14 16.24
C ILE A 455 -13.63 16.94 17.19
N ILE A 456 -13.67 15.76 17.82
CA ILE A 456 -14.79 15.28 18.65
C ILE A 456 -14.28 15.05 20.09
N PRO A 457 -14.93 15.62 21.12
CA PRO A 457 -14.55 15.35 22.51
C PRO A 457 -14.97 13.94 22.95
N PHE A 458 -14.21 13.32 23.86
CA PHE A 458 -14.62 12.09 24.56
C PHE A 458 -14.40 12.21 26.07
N ASP A 459 -15.15 11.41 26.84
CA ASP A 459 -15.13 11.43 28.31
C ASP A 459 -14.01 10.58 28.92
N ASP A 460 -13.90 9.32 28.51
CA ASP A 460 -12.95 8.37 29.07
C ASP A 460 -12.51 7.30 28.04
N GLU A 461 -11.67 6.35 28.46
CA GLU A 461 -11.18 5.25 27.60
C GLU A 461 -12.33 4.43 26.98
N LYS A 462 -13.44 4.20 27.71
CA LYS A 462 -14.57 3.42 27.18
C LYS A 462 -15.31 4.21 26.11
N ASP A 463 -15.49 5.50 26.34
CA ASP A 463 -16.14 6.41 25.40
C ASP A 463 -15.32 6.60 24.12
N ALA A 464 -14.01 6.79 24.24
CA ALA A 464 -13.09 6.85 23.10
C ALA A 464 -13.23 5.61 22.20
N ILE A 465 -13.27 4.41 22.79
CA ILE A 465 -13.42 3.15 22.04
C ILE A 465 -14.80 3.04 21.40
N ARG A 466 -15.85 3.51 22.08
CA ARG A 466 -17.22 3.54 21.54
C ARG A 466 -17.25 4.42 20.29
N ILE A 467 -16.77 5.65 20.37
CA ILE A 467 -16.77 6.61 19.25
C ILE A 467 -15.85 6.13 18.12
N ALA A 468 -14.63 5.67 18.44
CA ALA A 468 -13.67 5.18 17.45
C ALA A 468 -14.25 4.04 16.59
N ASN A 469 -14.98 3.11 17.21
CA ASN A 469 -15.60 1.98 16.52
C ASN A 469 -16.94 2.31 15.82
N ASP A 470 -17.56 3.43 16.19
CA ASP A 470 -18.83 3.94 15.63
C ASP A 470 -18.59 4.67 14.29
N SER A 471 -18.23 3.87 13.30
CA SER A 471 -18.09 4.19 11.89
C SER A 471 -18.38 2.93 11.09
N LYS A 472 -18.76 3.00 9.82
CA LYS A 472 -18.86 1.78 8.97
C LYS A 472 -17.48 1.24 8.53
N TYR A 473 -16.45 2.06 8.64
CA TYR A 473 -15.07 1.78 8.23
C TYR A 473 -14.25 1.13 9.35
N GLY A 474 -13.02 0.72 9.01
CA GLY A 474 -12.05 0.15 9.94
C GLY A 474 -10.67 -0.03 9.31
N LEU A 475 -10.10 1.02 8.68
CA LEU A 475 -8.80 0.91 8.02
C LEU A 475 -7.63 1.09 8.99
N MET A 476 -7.48 2.29 9.54
CA MET A 476 -6.35 2.69 10.39
C MET A 476 -6.87 3.39 11.66
N ALA A 477 -6.09 3.38 12.74
CA ALA A 477 -6.29 4.28 13.88
C ALA A 477 -4.96 4.67 14.53
N THR A 478 -4.94 5.78 15.25
CA THR A 478 -3.80 6.19 16.08
C THR A 478 -4.26 6.46 17.50
N VAL A 479 -3.44 6.08 18.49
CA VAL A 479 -3.65 6.35 19.92
C VAL A 479 -2.44 7.10 20.46
N TRP A 480 -2.67 8.30 20.98
CA TRP A 480 -1.70 9.13 21.69
C TRP A 480 -1.99 9.09 23.19
N THR A 481 -1.04 8.60 23.98
CA THR A 481 -1.17 8.51 25.44
C THR A 481 0.20 8.35 26.11
N GLY A 482 0.32 8.89 27.31
CA GLY A 482 1.48 8.67 28.19
C GLY A 482 1.48 7.30 28.88
N ASP A 483 0.37 6.54 28.82
CA ASP A 483 0.23 5.20 29.41
C ASP A 483 0.40 4.09 28.34
N PRO A 484 1.54 3.38 28.31
CA PRO A 484 1.76 2.30 27.35
C PRO A 484 0.74 1.16 27.47
N ALA A 485 0.27 0.86 28.68
CA ALA A 485 -0.73 -0.18 28.89
C ALA A 485 -2.08 0.22 28.29
N ARG A 486 -2.44 1.51 28.35
CA ARG A 486 -3.61 2.05 27.64
C ARG A 486 -3.46 1.90 26.14
N GLY A 487 -2.31 2.25 25.58
CA GLY A 487 -2.03 2.07 24.15
C GLY A 487 -2.34 0.65 23.68
N HIS A 488 -1.82 -0.37 24.37
CA HIS A 488 -2.08 -1.77 24.03
C HIS A 488 -3.53 -2.20 24.25
N ARG A 489 -4.20 -1.74 25.31
CA ARG A 489 -5.63 -2.03 25.54
C ARG A 489 -6.51 -1.47 24.42
N LEU A 490 -6.27 -0.24 23.98
CA LEU A 490 -7.02 0.34 22.86
C LEU A 490 -6.70 -0.38 21.55
N ALA A 491 -5.43 -0.71 21.28
CA ALA A 491 -5.05 -1.43 20.07
C ALA A 491 -5.80 -2.77 19.93
N ALA A 492 -6.04 -3.48 21.04
CA ALA A 492 -6.83 -4.72 21.03
C ALA A 492 -8.34 -4.51 20.87
N ARG A 493 -8.87 -3.30 21.12
CA ARG A 493 -10.32 -3.01 21.18
C ARG A 493 -10.83 -2.15 20.02
N ILE A 494 -9.97 -1.41 19.34
CA ILE A 494 -10.31 -0.67 18.13
C ILE A 494 -10.36 -1.63 16.95
N LYS A 495 -11.45 -1.58 16.20
CA LYS A 495 -11.71 -2.42 15.03
C LYS A 495 -11.15 -1.77 13.77
N ALA A 496 -9.83 -1.74 13.66
CA ALA A 496 -9.11 -1.27 12.48
C ALA A 496 -8.00 -2.25 12.06
N GLY A 497 -7.61 -2.18 10.80
CA GLY A 497 -6.58 -2.98 10.16
C GLY A 497 -5.20 -2.79 10.76
N GLU A 498 -4.86 -1.53 10.98
CA GLU A 498 -3.59 -1.09 11.53
C GLU A 498 -3.84 -0.10 12.67
N ILE A 499 -3.01 -0.18 13.72
CA ILE A 499 -3.08 0.70 14.89
C ILE A 499 -1.69 1.26 15.19
N GLY A 500 -1.57 2.58 15.16
CA GLY A 500 -0.42 3.30 15.68
C GLY A 500 -0.56 3.66 17.15
N ILE A 501 0.50 3.47 17.93
CA ILE A 501 0.60 3.99 19.31
C ILE A 501 1.73 5.02 19.34
N ASN A 502 1.41 6.27 19.65
CA ASN A 502 2.36 7.40 19.67
C ASN A 502 3.23 7.51 18.40
N MET A 503 2.62 7.27 17.24
CA MET A 503 3.31 7.30 15.94
C MET A 503 2.36 7.79 14.83
N PRO A 504 2.86 8.56 13.85
CA PRO A 504 2.05 8.98 12.71
C PRO A 504 2.24 8.14 11.43
N TYR A 505 3.32 7.35 11.33
CA TYR A 505 3.70 6.62 10.11
C TYR A 505 3.06 5.23 9.98
N THR A 506 2.77 4.80 8.77
CA THR A 506 1.98 3.59 8.50
C THR A 506 2.44 2.96 7.19
N ALA A 507 1.95 1.76 6.89
CA ALA A 507 2.12 1.10 5.59
C ALA A 507 3.59 0.82 5.21
N PHE A 508 4.40 0.27 6.10
CA PHE A 508 5.77 -0.14 5.75
C PHE A 508 5.81 -1.51 5.04
N PRO A 509 6.70 -1.72 4.05
CA PRO A 509 6.92 -3.05 3.47
C PRO A 509 7.26 -4.07 4.57
N GLY A 510 6.59 -5.22 4.54
CA GLY A 510 6.69 -6.25 5.58
C GLY A 510 5.68 -6.15 6.71
N ILE A 511 4.93 -5.05 6.82
CA ILE A 511 3.82 -4.90 7.76
C ILE A 511 2.50 -5.06 6.99
N PRO A 512 1.61 -5.99 7.38
CA PRO A 512 0.32 -6.16 6.71
C PRO A 512 -0.54 -4.90 6.81
N PHE A 513 -0.95 -4.37 5.66
CA PHE A 513 -1.88 -3.25 5.56
C PHE A 513 -3.22 -3.73 5.03
N GLY A 514 -4.32 -3.25 5.60
CA GLY A 514 -5.66 -3.42 5.03
C GLY A 514 -6.79 -3.48 6.03
N GLY A 515 -8.02 -3.25 5.56
CA GLY A 515 -9.14 -2.88 6.43
C GLY A 515 -9.86 -3.99 7.19
N TYR A 516 -10.66 -3.55 8.17
CA TYR A 516 -11.82 -4.24 8.73
C TYR A 516 -13.10 -3.67 8.12
N LYS A 517 -14.23 -4.37 8.31
CA LYS A 517 -15.58 -3.85 8.02
C LYS A 517 -15.68 -3.41 6.54
N GLN A 518 -16.16 -2.20 6.26
CA GLN A 518 -16.31 -1.70 4.89
C GLN A 518 -15.04 -1.08 4.30
N SER A 519 -13.91 -1.12 5.03
CA SER A 519 -12.60 -0.74 4.50
C SER A 519 -11.93 -1.85 3.69
N GLY A 520 -12.64 -2.96 3.45
CA GLY A 520 -12.22 -4.03 2.56
C GLY A 520 -11.72 -5.28 3.28
N PHE A 521 -11.10 -6.18 2.52
CA PHE A 521 -10.59 -7.46 3.01
C PHE A 521 -9.46 -8.00 2.12
N GLY A 522 -8.62 -8.83 2.72
CA GLY A 522 -7.26 -9.10 2.27
C GLY A 522 -6.27 -8.18 2.97
N ARG A 523 -4.98 -8.45 2.82
CA ARG A 523 -3.89 -7.62 3.35
C ARG A 523 -2.81 -7.48 2.30
N GLU A 524 -2.34 -6.26 2.09
CA GLU A 524 -1.21 -5.95 1.22
C GLU A 524 0.04 -5.63 2.06
N LEU A 525 1.18 -5.38 1.41
CA LEU A 525 2.50 -5.05 1.99
C LEU A 525 3.22 -6.10 2.85
N GLY A 526 2.51 -7.03 3.48
CA GLY A 526 3.12 -8.11 4.30
C GLY A 526 3.54 -9.34 3.50
N LEU A 527 4.20 -10.30 4.15
CA LEU A 527 4.49 -11.62 3.57
C LEU A 527 3.21 -12.34 3.14
N ASP A 528 2.13 -12.20 3.91
CA ASP A 528 0.82 -12.78 3.64
C ASP A 528 0.23 -12.31 2.30
N THR A 529 0.70 -11.18 1.77
CA THR A 529 0.30 -10.69 0.44
C THR A 529 0.65 -11.69 -0.66
N LEU A 530 1.79 -12.39 -0.55
CA LEU A 530 2.19 -13.40 -1.53
C LEU A 530 1.14 -14.51 -1.66
N GLU A 531 0.52 -14.91 -0.56
CA GLU A 531 -0.54 -15.92 -0.53
C GLU A 531 -1.79 -15.48 -1.31
N LEU A 532 -2.04 -14.18 -1.42
CA LEU A 532 -3.15 -13.67 -2.25
C LEU A 532 -2.91 -13.86 -3.74
N TYR A 533 -1.67 -14.10 -4.16
CA TYR A 533 -1.23 -14.31 -5.54
C TYR A 533 -0.77 -15.76 -5.83
N LEU A 534 -0.96 -16.67 -4.86
CA LEU A 534 -0.61 -18.08 -5.00
C LEU A 534 -1.83 -18.99 -4.86
N GLU A 535 -1.78 -20.13 -5.56
CA GLU A 535 -2.66 -21.27 -5.40
C GLU A 535 -1.93 -22.38 -4.64
N THR A 536 -2.63 -23.05 -3.72
CA THR A 536 -2.05 -24.16 -2.95
C THR A 536 -2.56 -25.48 -3.49
N LYS A 537 -1.70 -26.22 -4.19
CA LYS A 537 -2.03 -27.53 -4.73
C LYS A 537 -1.57 -28.64 -3.79
N SER A 538 -2.49 -29.48 -3.33
CA SER A 538 -2.15 -30.66 -2.51
C SER A 538 -1.81 -31.86 -3.40
N VAL A 539 -0.70 -32.52 -3.11
CA VAL A 539 -0.30 -33.77 -3.78
C VAL A 539 -0.26 -34.89 -2.75
N LEU A 540 -1.04 -35.94 -2.99
CA LEU A 540 -1.01 -37.18 -2.21
C LEU A 540 -0.38 -38.29 -3.05
N VAL A 541 0.59 -38.97 -2.47
CA VAL A 541 1.35 -40.02 -3.13
C VAL A 541 1.29 -41.28 -2.27
N SER A 542 0.86 -42.39 -2.86
CA SER A 542 1.14 -43.71 -2.30
C SER A 542 2.59 -44.05 -2.57
N THR A 543 3.37 -44.26 -1.52
CA THR A 543 4.75 -44.78 -1.60
C THR A 543 4.78 -46.31 -1.49
N SER A 544 3.62 -46.97 -1.41
CA SER A 544 3.52 -48.43 -1.37
C SER A 544 3.76 -49.02 -2.76
N PRO A 545 4.58 -50.09 -2.88
CA PRO A 545 4.70 -50.83 -4.14
C PRO A 545 3.48 -51.70 -4.43
N LYS A 546 2.59 -51.91 -3.45
CA LYS A 546 1.35 -52.68 -3.62
C LYS A 546 0.23 -51.77 -4.15
N PRO A 547 -0.55 -52.20 -5.15
CA PRO A 547 -1.68 -51.43 -5.66
C PRO A 547 -2.74 -51.23 -4.57
N PHE A 548 -3.39 -50.07 -4.59
CA PHE A 548 -4.51 -49.79 -3.71
C PHE A 548 -5.75 -50.53 -4.24
N ASN A 549 -6.07 -51.69 -3.66
CA ASN A 549 -7.18 -52.54 -4.09
C ASN A 549 -8.20 -52.77 -2.95
N PRO A 550 -8.94 -51.72 -2.53
CA PRO A 550 -9.90 -51.83 -1.43
C PRO A 550 -11.08 -52.75 -1.76
N PHE A 551 -11.35 -53.03 -3.04
CA PHE A 551 -12.42 -53.91 -3.49
C PHE A 551 -11.99 -55.36 -3.76
N GLY A 552 -10.69 -55.67 -3.68
CA GLY A 552 -10.17 -57.03 -3.87
C GLY A 552 -10.29 -57.57 -5.31
N LEU A 553 -10.23 -56.70 -6.32
CA LEU A 553 -10.31 -57.06 -7.75
C LEU A 553 -9.06 -57.75 -8.30
#